data_AF-A0A4Q4Z5W2-F1
#
_entry.id   AF-A0A4Q4Z5W2-F1
#
_cell.length_a   1.000
_cell.length_b   1.000
_cell.length_c   1.000
_cell.angle_alpha   90.00
_cell.angle_beta   90.00
_cell.angle_gamma   90.00
#
_symmetry.space_group_name_H-M   'P 1'
#
loop_
_entity.id
_entity.type
_entity.pdbx_description
1 polymer ?
#
loop_
_entity_poly.entity_id
_entity_poly.type
_entity_poly.pdbx_seq_one_letter_code
_entity_poly.pdbx_strand_id
1 'polypeptide(L)'
;MSDPETRTGLLPSPSAKARAPAPRGLNCDDTYNTRVGDVQEQPLGTVFRDDRLEYGMVVLDISDLGRVRYGIVGFEINYMAEVDVTQTGYWDCIEGRPPEEDPVPVLEEHRSRSPLSAAQYMKKFRCFDTKDDIKNLNKRPFVQLNALECIWPTTEGALSQARDTPAASSDPPSKDNDILDRAVEILIQDTMRNESVDKRKHIQSISHPDFQGHLLESLQEDPLRLAPSKALADLLRLAYAGHSHLNWVAYKNVSYELVAIALQSEDLKDATALSLCIDRIGGSLTVLLEVLSQSKTIKAVCPIMRITINLIHASDQQDISDVCALDTFAEEVLAPEPKEQ
;
A
#
# COMPACT_ATOMS: atom_id res chain seq x y z
N MET A 1 17.29 -1.92 -84.79
CA MET A 1 17.73 -0.91 -83.81
C MET A 1 16.53 -0.54 -82.97
N SER A 2 16.33 -1.25 -81.87
CA SER A 2 15.36 -0.92 -80.82
C SER A 2 15.85 -1.62 -79.55
N ASP A 3 16.44 -0.85 -78.63
CA ASP A 3 16.80 -1.32 -77.29
C ASP A 3 15.67 -0.95 -76.30
N PRO A 4 15.30 -1.84 -75.37
CA PRO A 4 14.32 -1.54 -74.33
C PRO A 4 14.98 -0.94 -73.07
N GLU A 5 14.39 0.13 -72.56
CA GLU A 5 14.75 0.79 -71.32
C GLU A 5 14.63 -0.17 -70.12
N THR A 6 15.73 -0.34 -69.39
CA THR A 6 15.76 -1.06 -68.12
C THR A 6 15.45 -0.09 -66.99
N ARG A 7 14.20 -0.12 -66.48
CA ARG A 7 13.77 0.64 -65.31
C ARG A 7 14.20 -0.11 -64.05
N THR A 8 15.34 0.28 -63.47
CA THR A 8 15.81 -0.21 -62.17
C THR A 8 14.90 0.35 -61.08
N GLY A 9 14.01 -0.47 -60.54
CA GLY A 9 13.23 -0.14 -59.35
C GLY A 9 14.17 -0.06 -58.14
N LEU A 10 14.40 1.15 -57.63
CA LEU A 10 14.92 1.32 -56.28
C LEU A 10 13.88 0.77 -55.31
N LEU A 11 14.22 -0.33 -54.62
CA LEU A 11 13.50 -0.75 -53.43
C LEU A 11 13.58 0.39 -52.40
N PRO A 12 12.45 0.77 -51.76
CA PRO A 12 12.50 1.75 -50.68
C PRO A 12 13.39 1.21 -49.56
N SER A 13 14.38 2.00 -49.16
CA SER A 13 15.22 1.70 -47.99
C SER A 13 14.34 1.46 -46.76
N PRO A 14 14.68 0.48 -45.89
CA PRO A 14 13.92 0.23 -44.68
C PRO A 14 13.88 1.50 -43.83
N SER A 15 12.66 1.97 -43.55
CA SER A 15 12.43 3.13 -42.68
C SER A 15 13.02 2.82 -41.30
N ALA A 16 13.75 3.76 -40.72
CA ALA A 16 14.32 3.60 -39.38
C ALA A 16 13.21 3.78 -38.35
N LYS A 17 12.95 2.74 -37.56
CA LYS A 17 12.04 2.80 -36.41
C LYS A 17 12.80 3.25 -35.16
N ALA A 18 12.19 4.10 -34.35
CA ALA A 18 12.70 4.45 -33.03
C ALA A 18 11.56 4.51 -32.01
N ARG A 19 11.91 4.38 -30.72
CA ARG A 19 10.98 4.68 -29.63
C ARG A 19 11.01 6.17 -29.34
N ALA A 20 9.86 6.81 -29.42
CA ALA A 20 9.67 8.20 -29.05
C ALA A 20 8.62 8.31 -27.94
N PRO A 21 8.70 9.34 -27.08
CA PRO A 21 7.60 9.68 -26.20
C PRO A 21 6.38 9.98 -27.07
N ALA A 22 5.25 9.34 -26.77
CA ALA A 22 3.99 9.71 -27.38
C ALA A 22 3.69 11.17 -26.99
N PRO A 23 3.17 12.00 -27.91
CA PRO A 23 2.82 13.36 -27.57
C PRO A 23 1.65 13.28 -26.59
N ARG A 24 1.74 14.00 -25.47
CA ARG A 24 0.69 14.06 -24.42
C ARG A 24 -0.67 14.60 -24.91
N GLY A 25 -0.86 14.79 -26.23
CA GLY A 25 -2.00 15.47 -26.84
C GLY A 25 -2.70 14.71 -27.97
N LEU A 26 -2.57 13.38 -28.06
CA LEU A 26 -3.41 12.60 -28.99
C LEU A 26 -4.87 12.48 -28.53
N ASN A 27 -5.19 12.96 -27.32
CA ASN A 27 -6.55 13.29 -26.92
C ASN A 27 -6.58 14.77 -26.51
N CYS A 28 -7.01 15.64 -27.43
CA CYS A 28 -7.34 17.04 -27.13
C CYS A 28 -8.68 17.18 -26.40
N ASP A 29 -9.24 16.09 -25.88
CA ASP A 29 -10.32 16.16 -24.92
C ASP A 29 -9.70 16.53 -23.58
N ASP A 30 -10.26 17.54 -22.90
CA ASP A 30 -10.01 17.95 -21.51
C ASP A 30 -10.31 16.84 -20.47
N THR A 31 -10.03 15.58 -20.82
CA THR A 31 -10.32 14.35 -20.07
C THR A 31 -9.10 13.79 -19.34
N TYR A 32 -7.97 14.50 -19.35
CA TYR A 32 -6.90 14.36 -18.34
C TYR A 32 -7.22 15.19 -17.08
N ASN A 33 -8.50 15.25 -16.72
CA ASN A 33 -8.86 15.36 -15.32
C ASN A 33 -8.92 13.93 -14.82
N THR A 34 -8.41 13.66 -13.61
CA THR A 34 -8.72 12.43 -12.88
C THR A 34 -10.16 12.03 -13.15
N ARG A 35 -10.37 10.87 -13.77
CA ARG A 35 -11.72 10.37 -13.95
C ARG A 35 -12.29 10.22 -12.54
N VAL A 36 -13.55 10.58 -12.36
CA VAL A 36 -14.27 10.29 -11.11
C VAL A 36 -14.16 8.76 -10.89
N GLY A 37 -13.27 8.34 -9.97
CA GLY A 37 -12.90 6.94 -9.74
C GLY A 37 -11.40 6.58 -9.89
N ASP A 38 -10.55 7.47 -10.41
CA ASP A 38 -9.09 7.23 -10.50
C ASP A 38 -8.40 7.32 -9.13
N VAL A 39 -8.92 8.19 -8.26
CA VAL A 39 -8.57 8.18 -6.84
C VAL A 39 -9.23 6.97 -6.19
N GLN A 40 -8.43 5.95 -5.87
CA GLN A 40 -8.91 4.75 -5.17
C GLN A 40 -8.58 4.81 -3.68
N GLU A 41 -9.63 4.86 -2.85
CA GLU A 41 -9.52 4.87 -1.40
C GLU A 41 -9.06 3.51 -0.84
N GLN A 42 -7.78 3.40 -0.48
CA GLN A 42 -7.24 2.18 0.10
C GLN A 42 -7.16 2.25 1.64
N PRO A 43 -7.42 1.13 2.35
CA PRO A 43 -7.10 1.01 3.77
C PRO A 43 -5.67 1.41 4.11
N LEU A 44 -5.45 2.09 5.24
CA LEU A 44 -4.08 2.20 5.77
C LEU A 44 -3.64 0.79 6.20
N GLY A 45 -2.45 0.40 5.78
CA GLY A 45 -1.98 -0.99 5.86
C GLY A 45 -2.25 -1.83 4.61
N THR A 46 -2.94 -1.29 3.59
CA THR A 46 -2.78 -1.82 2.23
C THR A 46 -1.33 -1.63 1.84
N VAL A 47 -0.58 -2.73 1.75
CA VAL A 47 0.80 -2.72 1.29
C VAL A 47 0.79 -2.13 -0.11
N PHE A 48 1.47 -0.99 -0.29
CA PHE A 48 1.69 -0.45 -1.62
C PHE A 48 2.69 -1.37 -2.31
N ARG A 49 2.20 -2.18 -3.25
CA ARG A 49 3.01 -3.19 -3.94
C ARG A 49 3.76 -2.65 -5.15
N ASP A 50 3.63 -1.35 -5.44
CA ASP A 50 4.28 -0.72 -6.61
C ASP A 50 3.95 -1.48 -7.92
N ASP A 51 2.78 -2.12 -7.94
CA ASP A 51 2.22 -2.90 -9.03
C ASP A 51 1.36 -2.03 -9.94
N ARG A 52 0.75 -0.98 -9.38
CA ARG A 52 0.07 0.06 -10.14
C ARG A 52 1.00 1.22 -10.46
N LEU A 53 1.62 1.08 -11.62
CA LEU A 53 2.68 1.95 -12.13
C LEU A 53 2.25 3.41 -12.25
N GLU A 54 0.96 3.67 -12.49
CA GLU A 54 0.34 4.99 -12.74
C GLU A 54 0.13 5.88 -11.51
N TYR A 55 0.38 5.36 -10.31
CA TYR A 55 0.00 6.03 -9.08
C TYR A 55 1.21 6.37 -8.20
N GLY A 56 1.18 7.59 -7.65
CA GLY A 56 2.01 7.96 -6.51
C GLY A 56 1.31 7.68 -5.18
N MET A 57 2.05 7.79 -4.08
CA MET A 57 1.57 7.66 -2.71
C MET A 57 1.84 8.95 -1.93
N VAL A 58 0.84 9.43 -1.20
CA VAL A 58 1.02 10.46 -0.17
C VAL A 58 0.97 9.78 1.20
N VAL A 59 1.96 10.03 2.03
CA VAL A 59 2.08 9.45 3.37
C VAL A 59 1.89 10.56 4.38
N LEU A 60 0.94 10.37 5.28
CA LEU A 60 0.70 11.23 6.44
C LEU A 60 1.08 10.44 7.69
N ASP A 61 2.06 10.95 8.42
CA ASP A 61 2.52 10.37 9.68
C ASP A 61 1.99 11.21 10.84
N ILE A 62 0.99 10.62 11.50
CA ILE A 62 0.23 11.20 12.62
C ILE A 62 0.68 10.62 13.97
N SER A 63 1.87 10.02 14.04
CA SER A 63 2.41 9.47 15.29
C SER A 63 2.53 10.53 16.40
N ASP A 64 2.61 11.80 16.02
CA ASP A 64 2.52 12.96 16.89
C ASP A 64 1.48 13.94 16.29
N LEU A 65 0.31 14.05 16.92
CA LEU A 65 -0.77 14.92 16.45
C LEU A 65 -0.41 16.42 16.52
N GLY A 66 0.50 16.80 17.43
CA GLY A 66 1.04 18.17 17.47
C GLY A 66 2.03 18.44 16.33
N ARG A 67 2.48 17.40 15.64
CA ARG A 67 3.53 17.45 14.62
C ARG A 67 3.25 16.46 13.48
N VAL A 68 2.12 16.64 12.80
CA VAL A 68 1.78 15.88 11.60
C VAL A 68 2.87 16.06 10.54
N ARG A 69 3.41 14.92 10.08
CA ARG A 69 4.44 14.86 9.04
C ARG A 69 3.82 14.38 7.73
N TYR A 70 4.41 14.78 6.61
CA TYR A 70 3.99 14.27 5.30
C TYR A 70 5.17 13.91 4.40
N GLY A 71 4.90 13.10 3.38
CA GLY A 71 5.84 12.81 2.29
C GLY A 71 5.11 12.28 1.07
N ILE A 72 5.62 12.59 -0.13
CA ILE A 72 5.02 12.17 -1.40
C ILE A 72 6.02 11.27 -2.12
N VAL A 73 5.62 10.05 -2.50
CA VAL A 73 6.42 9.19 -3.37
C VAL A 73 5.70 9.07 -4.70
N GLY A 74 6.41 9.23 -5.81
CA GLY A 74 5.83 9.03 -7.13
C GLY A 74 6.91 8.85 -8.17
N PHE A 75 6.54 8.19 -9.25
CA PHE A 75 7.44 7.76 -10.31
C PHE A 75 7.04 8.39 -11.64
N GLU A 76 8.02 8.79 -12.44
CA GLU A 76 7.77 9.24 -13.79
C GLU A 76 7.38 8.06 -14.67
N ILE A 77 6.36 8.28 -15.49
CA ILE A 77 5.86 7.33 -16.48
C ILE A 77 5.87 8.02 -17.81
N ASN A 78 6.54 7.40 -18.76
CA ASN A 78 6.63 7.84 -20.12
C ASN A 78 5.89 6.84 -21.00
N TYR A 79 4.83 7.28 -21.67
CA TYR A 79 4.18 6.46 -22.69
C TYR A 79 5.04 6.50 -23.95
N MET A 80 5.62 5.37 -24.31
CA MET A 80 6.55 5.25 -25.42
C MET A 80 5.91 4.44 -26.54
N ALA A 81 5.99 4.91 -27.77
CA ALA A 81 5.51 4.17 -28.94
C ALA A 81 6.65 4.02 -29.96
N GLU A 82 6.56 2.97 -30.78
CA GLU A 82 7.42 2.84 -31.95
C GLU A 82 6.88 3.69 -33.09
N VAL A 83 7.73 4.57 -33.59
CA VAL A 83 7.38 5.52 -34.66
C VAL A 83 8.46 5.51 -35.73
N ASP A 84 8.06 5.78 -36.96
CA ASP A 84 8.98 6.06 -38.03
C ASP A 84 9.58 7.45 -37.82
N VAL A 85 10.90 7.52 -37.66
CA VAL A 85 11.59 8.79 -37.50
C VAL A 85 12.02 9.35 -38.85
N THR A 86 12.02 10.67 -38.96
CA THR A 86 12.56 11.36 -40.14
C THR A 86 14.08 11.19 -40.20
N GLN A 87 14.71 11.61 -41.32
CA GLN A 87 16.16 11.55 -41.49
C GLN A 87 16.96 12.31 -40.41
N THR A 88 16.31 13.22 -39.66
CA THR A 88 16.93 13.97 -38.56
C THR A 88 16.86 13.23 -37.21
N GLY A 89 16.23 12.04 -37.17
CA GLY A 89 16.09 11.23 -35.96
C GLY A 89 14.96 11.65 -35.04
N TYR A 90 14.11 12.60 -35.47
CA TYR A 90 12.94 13.04 -34.73
C TYR A 90 11.65 12.57 -35.41
N TRP A 91 10.68 12.18 -34.60
CA TRP A 91 9.32 11.98 -35.06
C TRP A 91 8.57 13.31 -34.99
N ASP A 92 7.94 13.67 -36.09
CA ASP A 92 7.06 14.83 -36.17
C ASP A 92 5.65 14.37 -35.82
N CYS A 93 5.13 14.79 -34.68
CA CYS A 93 3.79 14.39 -34.25
C CYS A 93 2.65 15.07 -35.04
N ILE A 94 2.94 16.11 -35.83
CA ILE A 94 1.96 16.84 -36.64
C ILE A 94 1.93 16.26 -38.06
N GLU A 95 3.11 16.05 -38.66
CA GLU A 95 3.22 15.61 -40.06
C GLU A 95 3.50 14.11 -40.21
N GLY A 96 3.99 13.45 -39.15
CA GLY A 96 4.34 12.04 -39.15
C GLY A 96 3.12 11.11 -39.06
N ARG A 97 3.32 9.86 -39.50
CA ARG A 97 2.29 8.83 -39.29
C ARG A 97 2.14 8.56 -37.78
N PRO A 98 0.90 8.37 -37.30
CA PRO A 98 0.68 7.92 -35.93
C PRO A 98 1.31 6.52 -35.73
N PRO A 99 1.70 6.18 -34.50
CA PRO A 99 2.18 4.84 -34.19
C PRO A 99 1.12 3.79 -34.52
N GLU A 100 1.56 2.63 -35.02
CA GLU A 100 0.67 1.51 -35.38
C GLU A 100 0.13 0.80 -34.15
N GLU A 101 0.86 0.87 -33.03
CA GLU A 101 0.53 0.24 -31.76
C GLU A 101 0.28 1.30 -30.68
N ASP A 102 -0.52 0.93 -29.68
CA ASP A 102 -0.76 1.78 -28.54
C ASP A 102 0.55 2.03 -27.75
N PRO A 103 0.78 3.26 -27.26
CA PRO A 103 1.93 3.57 -26.44
C PRO A 103 2.03 2.67 -25.20
N VAL A 104 3.22 2.12 -24.95
CA VAL A 104 3.50 1.28 -23.79
C VAL A 104 4.05 2.16 -22.66
N PRO A 105 3.53 2.06 -21.42
CA PRO A 105 4.07 2.79 -20.29
C PRO A 105 5.48 2.30 -19.96
N VAL A 106 6.43 3.23 -19.89
CA VAL A 106 7.82 3.01 -19.50
C VAL A 106 8.09 3.81 -18.24
N LEU A 107 8.40 3.08 -17.16
CA LEU A 107 8.73 3.65 -15.86
C LEU A 107 10.11 4.29 -15.85
N GLU A 108 10.29 5.25 -14.94
CA GLU A 108 11.63 5.65 -14.53
C GLU A 108 12.45 4.45 -14.04
N GLU A 109 13.70 4.36 -14.49
CA GLU A 109 14.59 3.25 -14.16
C GLU A 109 14.92 3.23 -12.65
N HIS A 110 15.03 4.41 -12.03
CA HIS A 110 15.42 4.59 -10.65
C HIS A 110 14.24 5.02 -9.77
N ARG A 111 13.43 4.04 -9.36
CA ARG A 111 12.29 4.24 -8.46
C ARG A 111 12.72 4.43 -7.00
N SER A 112 13.17 5.63 -6.68
CA SER A 112 13.54 5.97 -5.29
C SER A 112 12.31 5.94 -4.38
N ARG A 113 12.41 5.18 -3.29
CA ARG A 113 11.41 5.17 -2.21
C ARG A 113 11.57 6.32 -1.22
N SER A 114 12.48 7.25 -1.50
CA SER A 114 12.65 8.43 -0.65
C SER A 114 11.42 9.32 -0.80
N PRO A 115 10.73 9.68 0.30
CA PRO A 115 9.64 10.61 0.21
C PRO A 115 10.18 11.95 -0.32
N LEU A 116 9.38 12.65 -1.12
CA LEU A 116 9.60 14.01 -1.61
C LEU A 116 8.67 15.00 -0.90
N SER A 117 9.16 16.23 -0.67
CA SER A 117 8.27 17.35 -0.29
C SER A 117 7.38 17.72 -1.47
N ALA A 118 6.30 18.46 -1.21
CA ALA A 118 5.43 18.96 -2.28
C ALA A 118 6.24 19.75 -3.34
N ALA A 119 7.15 20.63 -2.92
CA ALA A 119 8.01 21.35 -3.86
C ALA A 119 8.96 20.44 -4.65
N GLN A 120 9.54 19.42 -4.02
CA GLN A 120 10.43 18.48 -4.70
C GLN A 120 9.67 17.62 -5.72
N TYR A 121 8.48 17.16 -5.36
CA TYR A 121 7.59 16.42 -6.23
C TYR A 121 7.24 17.27 -7.47
N MET A 122 6.76 18.50 -7.26
CA MET A 122 6.41 19.41 -8.36
C MET A 122 7.59 19.68 -9.28
N LYS A 123 8.78 19.90 -8.71
CA LYS A 123 10.00 20.08 -9.48
C LYS A 123 10.35 18.84 -10.30
N LYS A 124 10.20 17.62 -9.73
CA LYS A 124 10.44 16.35 -10.44
C LYS A 124 9.57 16.26 -11.68
N PHE A 125 8.26 16.47 -11.53
CA PHE A 125 7.28 16.36 -12.62
C PHE A 125 7.14 17.64 -13.48
N ARG A 126 8.06 18.61 -13.33
CA ARG A 126 8.09 19.89 -14.08
C ARG A 126 6.77 20.67 -14.00
N CYS A 127 6.09 20.58 -12.86
CA CYS A 127 4.93 21.40 -12.56
C CYS A 127 5.38 22.66 -11.82
N PHE A 128 5.20 23.81 -12.45
CA PHE A 128 5.70 25.10 -11.93
C PHE A 128 4.58 25.97 -11.36
N ASP A 129 3.33 25.52 -11.38
CA ASP A 129 2.21 26.26 -10.83
C ASP A 129 2.15 26.07 -9.31
N THR A 130 2.82 26.98 -8.58
CA THR A 130 2.92 26.89 -7.12
C THR A 130 1.83 27.71 -6.46
N LYS A 131 0.68 27.07 -6.22
CA LYS A 131 -0.39 27.56 -5.35
C LYS A 131 0.13 27.78 -3.92
N ASP A 132 -0.53 28.65 -3.16
CA ASP A 132 -0.16 28.97 -1.78
C ASP A 132 -0.16 27.74 -0.85
N ASP A 133 -0.94 26.73 -1.19
CA ASP A 133 -1.04 25.48 -0.44
C ASP A 133 0.27 24.69 -0.42
N ILE A 134 1.05 24.74 -1.51
CA ILE A 134 2.38 24.10 -1.57
C ILE A 134 3.33 24.79 -0.60
N LYS A 135 3.21 26.12 -0.45
CA LYS A 135 4.01 26.87 0.54
C LYS A 135 3.60 26.47 1.96
N ASN A 136 2.32 26.21 2.21
CA ASN A 136 1.85 25.75 3.52
C ASN A 136 2.34 24.32 3.84
N LEU A 137 2.21 23.39 2.89
CA LEU A 137 2.75 22.04 3.03
C LEU A 137 4.26 22.03 3.28
N ASN A 138 5.03 22.89 2.61
CA ASN A 138 6.49 22.95 2.84
C ASN A 138 6.87 23.45 4.25
N LYS A 139 5.95 24.05 5.02
CA LYS A 139 6.18 24.38 6.43
C LYS A 139 5.99 23.18 7.35
N ARG A 140 5.31 22.13 6.87
CA ARG A 140 5.07 20.90 7.64
C ARG A 140 6.34 20.04 7.67
N PRO A 141 6.61 19.35 8.79
CA PRO A 141 7.75 18.46 8.91
C PRO A 141 7.60 17.24 8.01
N PHE A 142 8.73 16.64 7.69
CA PHE A 142 8.82 15.60 6.69
C PHE A 142 8.74 14.19 7.30
N VAL A 143 8.09 13.26 6.60
CA VAL A 143 8.07 11.84 6.95
C VAL A 143 9.49 11.28 6.98
N GLN A 144 9.79 10.51 8.01
CA GLN A 144 11.06 9.80 8.11
C GLN A 144 10.99 8.51 7.29
N LEU A 145 12.13 8.10 6.70
CA LEU A 145 12.18 6.93 5.82
C LEU A 145 11.74 5.63 6.52
N ASN A 146 12.01 5.49 7.82
CA ASN A 146 11.58 4.34 8.62
C ASN A 146 10.04 4.17 8.67
N ALA A 147 9.27 5.24 8.60
CA ALA A 147 7.81 5.15 8.55
C ALA A 147 7.32 4.48 7.26
N LEU A 148 8.08 4.59 6.16
CA LEU A 148 7.78 3.90 4.91
C LEU A 148 8.04 2.40 4.97
N GLU A 149 8.88 1.92 5.88
CA GLU A 149 9.16 0.48 6.02
C GLU A 149 7.92 -0.30 6.50
N CYS A 150 7.02 0.35 7.25
CA CYS A 150 5.78 -0.25 7.72
C CYS A 150 4.72 -0.45 6.62
N ILE A 151 4.71 0.43 5.60
CA ILE A 151 3.67 0.45 4.56
C ILE A 151 4.17 -0.02 3.19
N TRP A 152 5.48 0.05 2.97
CA TRP A 152 6.14 -0.34 1.74
C TRP A 152 7.45 -1.05 2.06
N PRO A 153 7.47 -2.23 2.69
CA PRO A 153 8.72 -2.90 3.03
C PRO A 153 9.57 -3.19 1.76
N THR A 154 10.89 -3.01 1.84
CA THR A 154 11.82 -3.41 0.75
C THR A 154 11.78 -4.91 0.59
N THR A 155 12.16 -5.48 -0.56
CA THR A 155 12.23 -6.95 -0.69
C THR A 155 13.09 -7.60 0.39
N GLU A 156 14.18 -6.95 0.83
CA GLU A 156 14.98 -7.37 2.00
C GLU A 156 14.26 -7.19 3.36
N GLY A 157 13.49 -6.12 3.53
CA GLY A 157 12.68 -5.87 4.73
C GLY A 157 11.46 -6.79 4.81
N ALA A 158 10.86 -7.11 3.67
CA ALA A 158 9.79 -8.08 3.50
C ALA A 158 10.31 -9.49 3.74
N LEU A 159 11.54 -9.82 3.33
CA LEU A 159 12.21 -11.08 3.70
C LEU A 159 12.58 -11.14 5.18
N SER A 160 12.78 -10.00 5.85
CA SER A 160 13.03 -9.95 7.30
C SER A 160 11.72 -10.07 8.09
N GLN A 161 10.64 -9.44 7.64
CA GLN A 161 9.29 -9.66 8.17
C GLN A 161 8.75 -11.07 7.86
N ALA A 162 9.10 -11.61 6.69
CA ALA A 162 8.84 -13.00 6.29
C ALA A 162 9.85 -14.00 6.87
N ARG A 163 10.84 -13.56 7.65
CA ARG A 163 11.61 -14.44 8.55
C ARG A 163 10.92 -14.55 9.91
N ASP A 164 10.14 -13.55 10.29
CA ASP A 164 9.26 -13.56 11.46
C ASP A 164 7.88 -14.18 11.14
N THR A 165 7.62 -14.50 9.87
CA THR A 165 6.46 -15.29 9.40
C THR A 165 7.02 -16.62 8.88
N PRO A 166 6.47 -17.81 9.21
CA PRO A 166 6.96 -19.04 8.61
C PRO A 166 6.83 -18.94 7.09
N ALA A 167 7.94 -19.12 6.38
CA ALA A 167 8.00 -18.99 4.94
C ALA A 167 6.95 -19.91 4.28
N ALA A 168 6.02 -19.32 3.52
CA ALA A 168 5.20 -20.08 2.58
C ALA A 168 6.15 -20.73 1.56
N SER A 169 6.45 -22.01 1.77
CA SER A 169 7.32 -22.79 0.90
C SER A 169 6.69 -22.83 -0.49
N SER A 170 7.43 -22.41 -1.51
CA SER A 170 7.05 -22.50 -2.93
C SER A 170 7.09 -23.94 -3.47
N ASP A 171 7.15 -24.92 -2.57
CA ASP A 171 7.13 -26.33 -2.92
C ASP A 171 5.72 -26.73 -3.36
N PRO A 172 5.58 -27.67 -4.32
CA PRO A 172 4.29 -28.19 -4.71
C PRO A 172 3.52 -28.67 -3.47
N PRO A 173 2.19 -28.47 -3.40
CA PRO A 173 1.40 -28.74 -2.20
C PRO A 173 1.69 -30.15 -1.73
N SER A 174 2.42 -30.24 -0.62
CA SER A 174 2.73 -31.51 0.01
C SER A 174 1.41 -32.01 0.61
N LYS A 175 1.21 -33.33 0.62
CA LYS A 175 0.03 -33.91 1.29
C LYS A 175 -0.06 -33.51 2.76
N ASP A 176 1.06 -33.16 3.38
CA ASP A 176 1.11 -32.74 4.77
C ASP A 176 0.56 -31.31 4.94
N ASN A 177 0.77 -30.42 3.98
CA ASN A 177 0.20 -29.07 3.98
C ASN A 177 -1.33 -29.12 3.87
N ASP A 178 -1.87 -29.94 2.95
CA ASP A 178 -3.32 -30.14 2.81
C ASP A 178 -3.96 -30.67 4.12
N ILE A 179 -3.24 -31.54 4.85
CA ILE A 179 -3.70 -32.07 6.14
C ILE A 179 -3.67 -30.97 7.21
N LEU A 180 -2.63 -30.14 7.23
CA LEU A 180 -2.50 -29.02 8.16
C LEU A 180 -3.55 -27.95 7.92
N ASP A 181 -3.78 -27.56 6.66
CA ASP A 181 -4.83 -26.60 6.26
C ASP A 181 -6.20 -27.08 6.73
N ARG A 182 -6.50 -28.36 6.50
CA ARG A 182 -7.73 -28.97 6.99
C ARG A 182 -7.83 -28.96 8.51
N ALA A 183 -6.72 -29.19 9.21
CA ALA A 183 -6.70 -29.16 10.67
C ALA A 183 -6.88 -27.75 11.25
N VAL A 184 -6.32 -26.73 10.59
CA VAL A 184 -6.52 -25.30 10.88
C VAL A 184 -7.98 -24.93 10.69
N GLU A 185 -8.60 -25.31 9.57
CA GLU A 185 -10.01 -25.03 9.30
C GLU A 185 -10.93 -25.70 10.33
N ILE A 186 -10.65 -26.96 10.71
CA ILE A 186 -11.39 -27.66 11.78
C ILE A 186 -11.24 -26.92 13.10
N LEU A 187 -10.03 -26.48 13.46
CA LEU A 187 -9.79 -25.70 14.67
C LEU A 187 -10.59 -24.39 14.67
N ILE A 188 -10.58 -23.64 13.58
CA ILE A 188 -11.33 -22.38 13.48
C ILE A 188 -12.82 -22.66 13.69
N GLN A 189 -13.38 -23.66 13.00
CA GLN A 189 -14.79 -24.03 13.13
C GLN A 189 -15.15 -24.49 14.55
N ASP A 190 -14.34 -25.35 15.16
CA ASP A 190 -14.54 -25.81 16.53
C ASP A 190 -14.48 -24.65 17.53
N THR A 191 -13.54 -23.73 17.34
CA THR A 191 -13.36 -22.56 18.19
C THR A 191 -14.55 -21.61 18.07
N MET A 192 -15.02 -21.34 16.86
CA MET A 192 -16.19 -20.50 16.62
C MET A 192 -17.47 -21.14 17.20
N ARG A 193 -17.59 -22.46 17.15
CA ARG A 193 -18.74 -23.19 17.71
C ARG A 193 -18.76 -23.21 19.24
N ASN A 194 -17.60 -23.29 19.87
CA ASN A 194 -17.45 -23.43 21.32
C ASN A 194 -17.06 -22.12 22.04
N GLU A 195 -16.96 -21.02 21.30
CA GLU A 195 -16.51 -19.69 21.75
C GLU A 195 -15.15 -19.66 22.47
N SER A 196 -14.36 -20.73 22.32
CA SER A 196 -13.05 -20.89 22.97
C SER A 196 -12.24 -22.00 22.31
N VAL A 197 -10.90 -21.88 22.38
CA VAL A 197 -10.02 -22.91 21.83
C VAL A 197 -9.76 -24.03 22.84
N ASP A 198 -10.11 -25.26 22.47
CA ASP A 198 -9.66 -26.46 23.18
C ASP A 198 -8.27 -26.89 22.69
N LYS A 199 -7.21 -26.31 23.28
CA LYS A 199 -5.82 -26.63 22.93
C LYS A 199 -5.51 -28.14 23.05
N ARG A 200 -6.22 -28.90 23.90
CA ARG A 200 -5.97 -30.35 24.07
C ARG A 200 -6.49 -31.16 22.89
N LYS A 201 -7.66 -30.79 22.37
CA LYS A 201 -8.25 -31.42 21.17
C LYS A 201 -7.38 -31.23 19.94
N HIS A 202 -6.70 -30.08 19.83
CA HIS A 202 -5.89 -29.70 18.65
C HIS A 202 -4.38 -29.75 18.89
N ILE A 203 -3.91 -30.44 19.94
CA ILE A 203 -2.49 -30.40 20.35
C ILE A 203 -1.54 -30.84 19.25
N GLN A 204 -1.93 -31.83 18.43
CA GLN A 204 -1.11 -32.33 17.33
C GLN A 204 -0.93 -31.27 16.25
N SER A 205 -2.00 -30.56 15.90
CA SER A 205 -1.97 -29.48 14.91
C SER A 205 -1.19 -28.28 15.43
N ILE A 206 -1.44 -27.86 16.68
CA ILE A 206 -0.77 -26.71 17.31
C ILE A 206 0.75 -26.94 17.46
N SER A 207 1.19 -28.19 17.61
CA SER A 207 2.61 -28.53 17.74
C SER A 207 3.35 -28.56 16.40
N HIS A 208 2.66 -28.41 15.27
CA HIS A 208 3.29 -28.39 13.96
C HIS A 208 4.06 -27.07 13.76
N PRO A 209 5.32 -27.08 13.25
CA PRO A 209 6.14 -25.88 13.13
C PRO A 209 5.50 -24.78 12.27
N ASP A 210 4.80 -25.15 11.21
CA ASP A 210 4.18 -24.19 10.29
C ASP A 210 2.74 -23.80 10.68
N PHE A 211 2.22 -24.35 11.79
CA PHE A 211 0.82 -24.16 12.19
C PHE A 211 0.42 -22.69 12.31
N GLN A 212 1.27 -21.85 12.92
CA GLN A 212 0.98 -20.43 13.08
C GLN A 212 0.87 -19.71 11.73
N GLY A 213 1.75 -20.04 10.77
CA GLY A 213 1.72 -19.46 9.43
C GLY A 213 0.42 -19.79 8.70
N HIS A 214 0.04 -21.06 8.68
CA HIS A 214 -1.21 -21.52 8.07
C HIS A 214 -2.46 -20.95 8.76
N LEU A 215 -2.44 -20.85 10.10
CA LEU A 215 -3.52 -20.20 10.84
C LEU A 215 -3.63 -18.71 10.49
N LEU A 216 -2.50 -17.99 10.41
CA LEU A 216 -2.50 -16.58 10.02
C LEU A 216 -3.06 -16.38 8.62
N GLU A 217 -2.61 -17.17 7.65
CA GLU A 217 -3.08 -17.12 6.26
C GLU A 217 -4.59 -17.37 6.20
N SER A 218 -5.08 -18.44 6.84
CA SER A 218 -6.50 -18.75 6.89
C SER A 218 -7.36 -17.65 7.55
N LEU A 219 -6.85 -17.01 8.61
CA LEU A 219 -7.52 -15.88 9.26
C LEU A 219 -7.52 -14.60 8.39
N GLN A 220 -6.55 -14.45 7.49
CA GLN A 220 -6.40 -13.30 6.60
C GLN A 220 -7.20 -13.44 5.30
N GLU A 221 -7.47 -14.67 4.82
CA GLU A 221 -8.26 -14.91 3.61
C GLU A 221 -9.71 -14.41 3.73
N ASP A 222 -10.35 -14.61 4.89
CA ASP A 222 -11.70 -14.09 5.16
C ASP A 222 -11.80 -13.45 6.56
N PRO A 223 -11.33 -12.20 6.72
CA PRO A 223 -11.36 -11.52 8.01
C PRO A 223 -12.79 -11.19 8.48
N LEU A 224 -13.79 -11.24 7.58
CA LEU A 224 -15.19 -10.94 7.89
C LEU A 224 -15.94 -12.17 8.41
N ARG A 225 -15.43 -13.39 8.15
CA ARG A 225 -15.99 -14.65 8.69
C ARG A 225 -16.06 -14.67 10.21
N LEU A 226 -15.22 -13.87 10.86
CA LEU A 226 -15.02 -13.87 12.29
C LEU A 226 -15.74 -12.68 12.91
N ALA A 227 -16.89 -12.95 13.52
CA ALA A 227 -17.60 -11.97 14.32
C ALA A 227 -16.74 -11.58 15.55
N PRO A 228 -16.88 -10.34 16.07
CA PRO A 228 -16.24 -9.92 17.32
C PRO A 228 -16.64 -10.89 18.43
N SER A 229 -15.71 -11.72 18.87
CA SER A 229 -15.99 -12.78 19.84
C SER A 229 -14.73 -13.15 20.59
N LYS A 230 -14.91 -13.76 21.76
CA LYS A 230 -13.81 -14.33 22.53
C LYS A 230 -13.04 -15.38 21.71
N ALA A 231 -13.75 -16.16 20.88
CA ALA A 231 -13.15 -17.09 19.92
C ALA A 231 -12.09 -16.42 19.02
N LEU A 232 -12.38 -15.23 18.48
CA LEU A 232 -11.42 -14.50 17.65
C LEU A 232 -10.17 -14.10 18.46
N ALA A 233 -10.33 -13.63 19.70
CA ALA A 233 -9.19 -13.33 20.57
C ALA A 233 -8.35 -14.58 20.87
N ASP A 234 -8.97 -15.74 21.07
CA ASP A 234 -8.25 -17.01 21.27
C ASP A 234 -7.46 -17.42 20.02
N LEU A 235 -8.06 -17.28 18.83
CA LEU A 235 -7.40 -17.57 17.55
C LEU A 235 -6.22 -16.63 17.27
N LEU A 236 -6.40 -15.33 17.49
CA LEU A 236 -5.32 -14.33 17.31
C LEU A 236 -4.15 -14.60 18.27
N ARG A 237 -4.43 -14.99 19.52
CA ARG A 237 -3.38 -15.35 20.47
C ARG A 237 -2.58 -16.57 20.02
N LEU A 238 -3.23 -17.57 19.45
CA LEU A 238 -2.56 -18.75 18.90
C LEU A 238 -1.75 -18.41 17.64
N ALA A 239 -2.34 -17.64 16.74
CA ALA A 239 -1.71 -17.28 15.46
C ALA A 239 -0.45 -16.43 15.67
N TYR A 240 -0.49 -15.50 16.62
CA TYR A 240 0.63 -14.60 16.95
C TYR A 240 1.49 -15.06 18.12
N ALA A 241 1.32 -16.29 18.61
CA ALA A 241 2.12 -16.79 19.72
C ALA A 241 3.62 -16.71 19.39
N GLY A 242 4.41 -16.09 20.27
CA GLY A 242 5.86 -15.88 20.08
C GLY A 242 6.26 -14.83 19.04
N HIS A 243 5.31 -14.14 18.40
CA HIS A 243 5.63 -13.09 17.43
C HIS A 243 6.01 -11.78 18.15
N SER A 244 7.03 -11.10 17.62
CA SER A 244 7.50 -9.80 18.12
C SER A 244 6.58 -8.64 17.73
N HIS A 245 5.78 -8.82 16.66
CA HIS A 245 4.87 -7.82 16.12
C HIS A 245 3.48 -8.41 15.88
N LEU A 246 2.47 -7.77 16.46
CA LEU A 246 1.06 -8.13 16.33
C LEU A 246 0.41 -7.28 15.23
N ASN A 247 0.38 -7.79 14.00
CA ASN A 247 -0.23 -7.09 12.86
C ASN A 247 -1.72 -7.38 12.72
N TRP A 248 -2.55 -6.66 13.48
CA TRP A 248 -3.99 -6.90 13.51
C TRP A 248 -4.80 -5.95 12.62
N VAL A 249 -4.15 -5.31 11.64
CA VAL A 249 -4.77 -4.32 10.75
C VAL A 249 -5.86 -4.93 9.88
N ALA A 250 -5.72 -6.20 9.46
CA ALA A 250 -6.68 -6.88 8.59
C ALA A 250 -8.04 -7.16 9.28
N TYR A 251 -8.08 -7.19 10.62
CA TYR A 251 -9.24 -7.65 11.37
C TYR A 251 -10.17 -6.49 11.74
N LYS A 252 -11.15 -6.23 10.87
CA LYS A 252 -12.09 -5.08 10.96
C LYS A 252 -13.08 -5.12 12.13
N ASN A 253 -13.18 -6.26 12.81
CA ASN A 253 -14.19 -6.58 13.80
C ASN A 253 -13.60 -6.81 15.20
N VAL A 254 -12.36 -6.41 15.45
CA VAL A 254 -11.75 -6.54 16.79
C VAL A 254 -12.11 -5.31 17.60
N SER A 255 -12.65 -5.48 18.81
CA SER A 255 -12.92 -4.38 19.75
C SER A 255 -11.72 -4.09 20.65
N TYR A 256 -11.64 -2.90 21.24
CA TYR A 256 -10.57 -2.55 22.17
C TYR A 256 -10.50 -3.51 23.38
N GLU A 257 -11.64 -4.00 23.86
CA GLU A 257 -11.72 -4.99 24.94
C GLU A 257 -11.15 -6.34 24.50
N LEU A 258 -11.42 -6.79 23.28
CA LEU A 258 -10.86 -8.04 22.76
C LEU A 258 -9.34 -7.93 22.59
N VAL A 259 -8.84 -6.79 22.09
CA VAL A 259 -7.41 -6.52 22.03
C VAL A 259 -6.81 -6.58 23.44
N ALA A 260 -7.41 -5.87 24.39
CA ALA A 260 -6.94 -5.83 25.78
C ALA A 260 -6.88 -7.23 26.41
N ILE A 261 -7.93 -8.04 26.23
CA ILE A 261 -7.97 -9.44 26.69
C ILE A 261 -6.86 -10.27 26.04
N ALA A 262 -6.64 -10.09 24.73
CA ALA A 262 -5.61 -10.84 24.02
C ALA A 262 -4.20 -10.50 24.51
N LEU A 263 -3.90 -9.21 24.70
CA LEU A 263 -2.59 -8.71 25.14
C LEU A 263 -2.21 -9.12 26.57
N GLN A 264 -3.19 -9.43 27.42
CA GLN A 264 -2.94 -9.95 28.78
C GLN A 264 -2.53 -11.43 28.79
N SER A 265 -2.55 -12.10 27.62
CA SER A 265 -2.20 -13.51 27.53
C SER A 265 -0.69 -13.75 27.54
N GLU A 266 -0.26 -14.77 28.28
CA GLU A 266 1.13 -15.26 28.27
C GLU A 266 1.61 -15.68 26.87
N ASP A 267 0.69 -16.09 25.99
CA ASP A 267 1.01 -16.46 24.59
C ASP A 267 1.60 -15.27 23.80
N LEU A 268 1.29 -14.01 24.18
CA LEU A 268 1.72 -12.79 23.47
C LEU A 268 2.75 -11.97 24.26
N LYS A 269 3.32 -12.52 25.34
CA LYS A 269 4.23 -11.78 26.22
C LYS A 269 5.47 -11.22 25.51
N ASP A 270 5.93 -11.89 24.46
CA ASP A 270 7.13 -11.52 23.71
C ASP A 270 6.87 -10.42 22.67
N ALA A 271 5.62 -10.02 22.48
CA ALA A 271 5.24 -8.96 21.57
C ALA A 271 5.80 -7.60 22.01
N THR A 272 6.42 -6.89 21.06
CA THR A 272 7.02 -5.56 21.26
C THR A 272 6.33 -4.46 20.47
N ALA A 273 5.58 -4.82 19.44
CA ALA A 273 4.84 -3.90 18.60
C ALA A 273 3.41 -4.39 18.38
N LEU A 274 2.47 -3.46 18.27
CA LEU A 274 1.07 -3.72 17.97
C LEU A 274 0.58 -2.77 16.87
N SER A 275 0.03 -3.31 15.80
CA SER A 275 -0.61 -2.55 14.71
C SER A 275 -2.10 -2.87 14.67
N LEU A 276 -2.93 -1.83 14.72
CA LEU A 276 -4.39 -1.96 14.81
C LEU A 276 -5.08 -1.05 13.80
N CYS A 277 -6.11 -1.55 13.11
CA CYS A 277 -7.00 -0.71 12.32
C CYS A 277 -7.99 0.02 13.25
N ILE A 278 -7.94 1.36 13.32
CA ILE A 278 -8.79 2.14 14.23
C ILE A 278 -10.12 2.61 13.63
N ASP A 279 -10.36 2.37 12.33
CA ASP A 279 -11.55 2.90 11.64
C ASP A 279 -12.86 2.24 12.07
N ARG A 280 -12.76 0.99 12.54
CA ARG A 280 -13.90 0.11 12.82
C ARG A 280 -13.76 -0.62 14.15
N ILE A 281 -12.77 -0.25 14.95
CA ILE A 281 -12.62 -0.81 16.29
C ILE A 281 -13.69 -0.22 17.19
N GLY A 282 -14.57 -1.09 17.69
CA GLY A 282 -15.57 -0.73 18.68
C GLY A 282 -14.98 -0.75 20.09
N GLY A 283 -15.76 -0.24 21.05
CA GLY A 283 -15.45 -0.35 22.47
C GLY A 283 -14.72 0.85 23.07
N SER A 284 -14.24 0.67 24.29
CA SER A 284 -13.58 1.70 25.08
C SER A 284 -12.06 1.67 24.90
N LEU A 285 -11.51 2.70 24.25
CA LEU A 285 -10.07 2.88 24.10
C LEU A 285 -9.35 2.91 25.47
N THR A 286 -10.00 3.42 26.52
CA THR A 286 -9.44 3.49 27.88
C THR A 286 -9.00 2.12 28.39
N VAL A 287 -9.76 1.06 28.07
CA VAL A 287 -9.43 -0.31 28.49
C VAL A 287 -8.14 -0.79 27.82
N LEU A 288 -7.97 -0.50 26.53
CA LEU A 288 -6.74 -0.82 25.81
C LEU A 288 -5.56 -0.02 26.38
N LEU A 289 -5.73 1.29 26.62
CA LEU A 289 -4.68 2.14 27.17
C LEU A 289 -4.22 1.67 28.55
N GLU A 290 -5.15 1.22 29.40
CA GLU A 290 -4.81 0.65 30.71
C GLU A 290 -3.91 -0.59 30.57
N VAL A 291 -4.26 -1.54 29.71
CA VAL A 291 -3.45 -2.75 29.46
C VAL A 291 -2.10 -2.41 28.86
N LEU A 292 -2.06 -1.49 27.88
CA LEU A 292 -0.81 -1.05 27.27
C LEU A 292 0.10 -0.35 28.30
N SER A 293 -0.46 0.43 29.22
CA SER A 293 0.32 1.10 30.27
C SER A 293 0.95 0.12 31.28
N GLN A 294 0.34 -1.07 31.43
CA GLN A 294 0.82 -2.13 32.30
C GLN A 294 1.79 -3.08 31.57
N SER A 295 1.77 -3.10 30.24
CA SER A 295 2.67 -3.92 29.43
C SER A 295 4.12 -3.41 29.54
N LYS A 296 5.05 -4.33 29.80
CA LYS A 296 6.49 -4.03 29.85
C LYS A 296 7.19 -4.26 28.51
N THR A 297 6.54 -4.98 27.61
CA THR A 297 7.15 -5.53 26.40
C THR A 297 6.74 -4.76 25.16
N ILE A 298 5.46 -4.34 25.07
CA ILE A 298 4.96 -3.51 23.98
C ILE A 298 5.53 -2.09 24.13
N LYS A 299 6.38 -1.72 23.16
CA LYS A 299 7.06 -0.43 23.10
C LYS A 299 6.53 0.45 21.97
N ALA A 300 5.91 -0.16 20.96
CA ALA A 300 5.38 0.52 19.80
C ALA A 300 3.91 0.14 19.59
N VAL A 301 3.06 1.15 19.46
CA VAL A 301 1.68 0.98 19.03
C VAL A 301 1.50 1.83 17.80
N CYS A 302 1.16 1.19 16.69
CA CYS A 302 0.91 1.81 15.41
C CYS A 302 -0.61 1.84 15.17
N PRO A 303 -1.31 2.90 15.62
CA PRO A 303 -2.70 3.09 15.23
C PRO A 303 -2.72 3.34 13.73
N ILE A 304 -3.42 2.47 13.02
CA ILE A 304 -3.55 2.53 11.59
C ILE A 304 -5.00 2.95 11.32
N MET A 305 -5.20 4.25 11.13
CA MET A 305 -6.46 4.80 10.62
C MET A 305 -6.45 4.69 9.11
N ARG A 306 -7.54 4.32 8.42
CA ARG A 306 -7.80 4.81 7.06
C ARG A 306 -7.75 6.31 7.11
N ILE A 307 -6.55 6.80 6.96
CA ILE A 307 -6.32 8.06 6.32
C ILE A 307 -6.72 7.79 4.89
N THR A 308 -7.76 8.48 4.44
CA THR A 308 -8.11 8.58 3.03
C THR A 308 -6.89 9.16 2.32
N ILE A 309 -6.02 8.27 1.82
CA ILE A 309 -4.88 8.69 1.00
C ILE A 309 -5.44 8.86 -0.41
N ASN A 310 -5.51 10.11 -0.85
CA ASN A 310 -5.75 10.41 -2.25
C ASN A 310 -4.53 9.94 -3.03
N LEU A 311 -4.67 8.84 -3.79
CA LEU A 311 -3.68 8.46 -4.80
C LEU A 311 -3.80 9.46 -5.94
N ILE A 312 -2.80 10.34 -6.06
CA ILE A 312 -2.76 11.37 -7.10
C ILE A 312 -2.15 10.73 -8.35
N HIS A 313 -2.85 10.84 -9.46
CA HIS A 313 -2.33 10.44 -10.77
C HIS A 313 -1.12 11.31 -11.13
N ALA A 314 0.03 10.70 -11.42
CA ALA A 314 1.30 11.41 -11.52
C ALA A 314 1.39 12.36 -12.75
N SER A 315 0.40 12.36 -13.65
CA SER A 315 0.40 13.20 -14.85
C SER A 315 -0.30 14.56 -14.71
N ASP A 316 -1.08 14.80 -13.66
CA ASP A 316 -2.04 15.92 -13.63
C ASP A 316 -1.54 17.15 -12.86
N GLN A 317 -1.61 18.31 -13.53
CA GLN A 317 -1.19 19.62 -13.03
C GLN A 317 -2.24 20.32 -12.13
N GLN A 318 -3.48 19.81 -12.07
CA GLN A 318 -4.62 20.55 -11.49
C GLN A 318 -4.98 20.14 -10.04
N ASP A 319 -4.65 18.93 -9.60
CA ASP A 319 -5.32 18.22 -8.49
C ASP A 319 -4.75 18.41 -7.07
N ILE A 320 -3.82 19.35 -6.89
CA ILE A 320 -3.30 19.66 -5.54
C ILE A 320 -4.40 20.27 -4.65
N SER A 321 -5.50 20.80 -5.21
CA SER A 321 -6.65 21.29 -4.43
C SER A 321 -7.24 20.25 -3.47
N ASP A 322 -7.17 18.95 -3.80
CA ASP A 322 -7.65 17.88 -2.93
C ASP A 322 -6.66 17.57 -1.79
N VAL A 323 -5.37 17.88 -1.97
CA VAL A 323 -4.39 17.89 -0.88
C VAL A 323 -4.62 19.07 0.06
N CYS A 324 -5.19 20.16 -0.44
CA CYS A 324 -5.52 21.35 0.37
C CYS A 324 -6.72 21.11 1.28
N ALA A 325 -7.66 20.23 0.87
CA ALA A 325 -8.74 19.76 1.72
C ALA A 325 -8.23 19.02 2.99
N LEU A 326 -6.99 18.50 2.98
CA LEU A 326 -6.35 17.89 4.15
C LEU A 326 -5.83 18.93 5.16
N ASP A 327 -5.53 20.16 4.74
CA ASP A 327 -5.19 21.26 5.67
C ASP A 327 -6.46 21.65 6.46
N THR A 328 -7.64 21.62 5.83
CA THR A 328 -8.95 21.79 6.50
C THR A 328 -9.23 20.68 7.52
N PHE A 329 -8.92 19.42 7.20
CA PHE A 329 -9.11 18.29 8.12
C PHE A 329 -8.16 18.37 9.33
N ALA A 330 -6.90 18.77 9.11
CA ALA A 330 -5.96 19.00 10.21
C ALA A 330 -6.41 20.16 11.09
N GLU A 331 -6.99 21.23 10.54
CA GLU A 331 -7.55 22.32 11.35
C GLU A 331 -8.82 21.91 12.11
N GLU A 332 -9.68 21.07 11.54
CA GLU A 332 -10.93 20.63 12.18
C GLU A 332 -10.71 19.58 13.28
N VAL A 333 -9.72 18.69 13.11
CA VAL A 333 -9.34 17.67 14.12
C VAL A 333 -8.42 18.24 15.21
N LEU A 334 -7.66 19.31 14.93
CA LEU A 334 -6.75 19.95 15.89
C LEU A 334 -7.29 21.26 16.48
N ALA A 335 -8.54 21.65 16.15
CA ALA A 335 -9.18 22.80 16.77
C ALA A 335 -9.29 22.57 18.29
N PRO A 336 -8.72 23.44 19.14
CA PRO A 336 -8.94 23.35 20.57
C PRO A 336 -10.43 23.53 20.85
N GLU A 337 -11.01 22.64 21.66
CA GLU A 337 -12.42 22.78 22.06
C GLU A 337 -12.69 24.21 22.55
N PRO A 338 -13.83 24.82 22.14
CA PRO A 338 -14.18 26.14 22.60
C PRO A 338 -14.27 26.07 24.13
N LYS A 339 -13.41 26.85 24.81
CA LYS A 339 -13.48 27.01 26.25
C LYS A 339 -14.88 27.52 26.59
N GLU A 340 -15.71 26.66 27.17
CA GLU A 340 -16.97 27.07 27.78
C GLU A 340 -16.67 28.18 28.79
N GLN A 341 -17.31 29.33 28.58
CA GLN A 341 -17.24 30.50 29.47
C GLN A 341 -18.29 30.41 30.57
#